data_AF-A0A2V8LMM7-F1
#
_entry.id   AF-A0A2V8LMM7-F1
#
_cell.length_a   1.000
_cell.length_b   1.000
_cell.length_c   1.000
_cell.angle_alpha   90.00
_cell.angle_beta   90.00
_cell.angle_gamma   90.00
#
_symmetry.space_group_name_H-M   'P 1'
#
loop_
_entity.id
_entity.type
_entity.pdbx_description
1 polymer ?
#
loop_
_entity_poly.entity_id
_entity_poly.type
_entity_poly.pdbx_seq_one_letter_code
_entity_poly.pdbx_strand_id
1 'polypeptide(L)'
;NGYVDTSIALRNALARNPYLKIFVAMGYYDMATPYWAVDYTLHHISLDPMLLRNFSTGYYEAGHMMYIDEKSLGKLRADVGKFIENAQRK
;
A
#
# COMPACT_ATOMS: atom_id res chain seq x y z
N ASN A 1 -12.79 -0.73 -24.12
CA ASN A 1 -12.95 -0.23 -22.73
C ASN A 1 -12.15 -1.11 -21.80
N GLY A 2 -10.95 -0.68 -21.40
CA GLY A 2 -10.18 -1.34 -20.36
C GLY A 2 -10.55 -0.75 -19.01
N TYR A 3 -10.69 -1.58 -17.98
CA TYR A 3 -10.72 -1.09 -16.61
C TYR A 3 -9.33 -0.54 -16.27
N VAL A 4 -9.27 0.56 -15.51
CA VAL A 4 -8.00 1.11 -15.04
C VAL A 4 -7.47 0.17 -13.97
N ASP A 5 -6.60 -0.75 -14.37
CA ASP A 5 -6.01 -1.77 -13.50
C ASP A 5 -4.48 -1.71 -13.57
N THR A 6 -3.85 -1.45 -12.42
CA THR A 6 -2.38 -1.42 -12.28
C THR A 6 -1.84 -2.67 -11.58
N SER A 7 -2.71 -3.59 -11.16
CA SER A 7 -2.33 -4.81 -10.42
C SER A 7 -1.40 -5.72 -11.23
N ILE A 8 -1.60 -5.81 -12.56
CA ILE A 8 -0.73 -6.60 -13.45
C ILE A 8 0.69 -6.02 -13.48
N ALA A 9 0.82 -4.70 -13.58
CA ALA A 9 2.12 -4.03 -13.58
C ALA A 9 2.82 -4.23 -12.22
N LEU A 10 2.06 -4.10 -11.12
CA LEU A 10 2.57 -4.31 -9.77
C LEU A 10 3.04 -5.75 -9.54
N ARG A 11 2.25 -6.74 -9.99
CA ARG A 11 2.61 -8.17 -9.95
C ARG A 11 3.90 -8.42 -10.73
N ASN A 12 4.02 -7.88 -11.93
CA ASN A 12 5.22 -8.05 -12.76
C ASN A 12 6.46 -7.42 -12.10
N ALA A 13 6.31 -6.28 -11.41
CA ALA A 13 7.41 -5.64 -10.68
C ALA A 13 7.89 -6.52 -9.52
N LEU A 14 6.97 -7.08 -8.73
CA LEU A 14 7.29 -8.00 -7.63
C LEU A 14 7.90 -9.33 -8.10
N ALA A 15 7.39 -9.87 -9.22
CA ALA A 15 7.96 -11.09 -9.80
C ALA A 15 9.40 -10.89 -10.28
N ARG A 16 9.74 -9.69 -10.79
CA ARG A 16 11.11 -9.35 -11.20
C ARG A 16 12.02 -9.03 -10.03
N ASN A 17 11.49 -8.48 -8.95
CA ASN A 17 12.26 -8.16 -7.75
C ASN A 17 11.56 -8.70 -6.49
N PRO A 18 11.87 -9.94 -6.07
CA PRO A 18 11.31 -10.53 -4.85
C PRO A 18 11.68 -9.79 -3.55
N TYR A 19 12.66 -8.89 -3.60
CA TYR A 19 13.06 -8.05 -2.46
C TYR A 19 12.31 -6.71 -2.40
N LEU A 20 11.55 -6.36 -3.44
CA LEU A 20 10.76 -5.12 -3.48
C LEU A 20 9.71 -5.15 -2.36
N LYS A 21 9.75 -4.16 -1.48
CA LYS A 21 8.77 -3.92 -0.41
C LYS A 21 7.83 -2.80 -0.83
N ILE A 22 6.55 -2.93 -0.49
CA ILE A 22 5.50 -1.98 -0.86
C ILE A 22 4.74 -1.59 0.40
N PHE A 23 4.58 -0.29 0.61
CA PHE A 23 3.71 0.26 1.64
C PHE A 23 2.55 1.01 1.00
N VAL A 24 1.32 0.70 1.42
CA VAL A 24 0.10 1.33 0.91
C VAL A 24 -0.59 2.07 2.06
N ALA A 25 -0.64 3.40 1.96
CA ALA A 25 -1.27 4.27 2.93
C ALA A 25 -2.67 4.68 2.44
N MET A 26 -3.69 4.50 3.27
CA MET A 26 -5.09 4.66 2.89
C MET A 26 -5.87 5.47 3.92
N GLY A 27 -6.67 6.42 3.45
CA GLY A 27 -7.64 7.13 4.29
C GLY A 27 -8.95 6.35 4.40
N TYR A 28 -9.53 6.26 5.60
CA TYR A 28 -10.85 5.66 5.81
C TYR A 28 -11.96 6.42 5.08
N TYR A 29 -11.81 7.73 4.90
CA TYR A 29 -12.81 8.60 4.29
C TYR A 29 -12.44 8.98 2.84
N ASP A 30 -11.53 8.24 2.22
CA ASP A 30 -11.15 8.44 0.82
C ASP A 30 -12.23 7.87 -0.12
N MET A 31 -12.88 8.75 -0.87
CA MET A 31 -13.87 8.37 -1.89
C MET A 31 -13.29 8.26 -3.30
N ALA A 32 -12.06 8.75 -3.53
CA ALA A 32 -11.39 8.64 -4.83
C ALA A 32 -10.69 7.28 -4.97
N THR A 33 -10.01 6.85 -3.92
CA THR A 33 -9.38 5.52 -3.82
C THR A 33 -9.76 4.84 -2.50
N PRO A 34 -10.98 4.29 -2.41
CA PRO A 34 -11.46 3.70 -1.17
C PRO A 34 -10.58 2.54 -0.68
N TYR A 35 -10.30 2.49 0.63
CA TYR A 35 -9.43 1.48 1.22
C TYR A 35 -9.86 0.03 0.90
N TRP A 36 -11.18 -0.22 0.81
CA TRP A 36 -11.71 -1.55 0.49
C TRP A 36 -11.31 -2.05 -0.90
N ALA A 37 -10.98 -1.16 -1.83
CA ALA A 37 -10.68 -1.50 -3.22
C ALA A 37 -9.23 -1.96 -3.29
N VAL A 38 -8.37 -1.31 -2.51
CA VAL A 38 -6.99 -1.75 -2.29
C VAL A 38 -7.00 -3.12 -1.58
N ASP A 39 -7.75 -3.28 -0.49
CA ASP A 39 -7.83 -4.56 0.22
C ASP A 39 -8.35 -5.67 -0.72
N TYR A 40 -9.37 -5.37 -1.54
CA TYR A 40 -9.85 -6.30 -2.56
C TYR A 40 -8.76 -6.66 -3.56
N THR A 41 -8.03 -5.66 -4.10
CA THR A 41 -6.91 -5.91 -5.02
C THR A 41 -5.83 -6.76 -4.36
N LEU A 42 -5.43 -6.49 -3.12
CA LEU A 42 -4.39 -7.26 -2.42
C LEU A 42 -4.81 -8.71 -2.15
N HIS A 43 -6.09 -8.98 -1.94
CA HIS A 43 -6.60 -10.34 -1.78
C HIS A 43 -6.80 -11.09 -3.11
N HIS A 44 -7.01 -10.37 -4.22
CA HIS A 44 -7.31 -10.97 -5.54
C HIS A 44 -6.16 -10.87 -6.54
N ILE A 45 -5.09 -10.16 -6.21
CA ILE A 45 -3.88 -10.11 -7.01
C ILE A 45 -3.26 -11.52 -6.97
N SER A 46 -3.30 -12.23 -8.10
CA SER A 46 -2.76 -13.58 -8.21
C SER A 46 -1.23 -13.55 -8.11
N LEU A 47 -0.72 -13.41 -6.89
CA LEU A 47 0.68 -13.35 -6.49
C LEU A 47 1.00 -14.55 -5.60
N ASP A 48 2.27 -14.97 -5.62
CA ASP A 48 2.77 -15.97 -4.68
C ASP A 48 2.61 -15.45 -3.23
N PRO A 49 2.08 -16.27 -2.29
CA PRO A 49 1.98 -15.89 -0.88
C PRO A 49 3.30 -15.39 -0.27
N MET A 50 4.45 -15.88 -0.75
CA MET A 50 5.76 -15.42 -0.34
C MET A 50 6.04 -13.97 -0.74
N LEU A 51 5.43 -13.46 -1.81
CA LEU A 51 5.53 -12.07 -2.24
C LEU A 51 4.49 -11.18 -1.55
N LEU A 52 3.34 -11.74 -1.13
CA LEU A 52 2.34 -10.98 -0.37
C LEU A 52 2.91 -10.42 0.94
N ARG A 53 3.88 -11.10 1.57
CA ARG A 53 4.59 -10.62 2.78
C ARG A 53 5.38 -9.32 2.56
N ASN A 54 5.62 -8.93 1.32
CA ASN A 54 6.32 -7.69 0.98
C ASN A 54 5.41 -6.47 1.03
N PHE A 55 4.10 -6.66 1.13
CA PHE A 55 3.14 -5.60 1.31
C PHE A 55 2.98 -5.24 2.78
N SER A 56 2.77 -3.96 3.03
CA SER A 56 2.37 -3.42 4.33
C SER A 56 1.33 -2.34 4.09
N THR A 57 0.29 -2.30 4.93
CA THR A 57 -0.79 -1.32 4.79
C THR A 57 -0.85 -0.42 6.02
N GLY A 58 -1.23 0.84 5.80
CA GLY A 58 -1.47 1.83 6.85
C GLY A 58 -2.83 2.48 6.64
N TYR A 59 -3.64 2.53 7.70
CA TYR A 59 -4.98 3.11 7.66
C TYR A 59 -5.03 4.39 8.50
N TYR A 60 -5.62 5.45 7.96
CA TYR A 60 -5.63 6.79 8.55
C TYR A 60 -7.07 7.32 8.67
N GLU A 61 -7.42 7.96 9.79
CA GLU A 61 -8.73 8.59 10.01
C GLU A 61 -8.85 9.93 9.26
N ALA A 62 -8.62 9.88 7.95
CA ALA A 62 -8.64 11.02 7.05
C ALA A 62 -9.15 10.63 5.65
N GLY A 63 -9.32 11.62 4.78
CA GLY A 63 -9.66 11.41 3.37
C GLY A 63 -8.46 11.02 2.51
N HIS A 64 -8.56 11.26 1.20
CA HIS A 64 -7.52 10.96 0.21
C HIS A 64 -6.15 11.53 0.58
N MET A 65 -6.14 12.79 1.00
CA MET A 65 -4.93 13.52 1.39
C MET A 65 -4.73 13.43 2.90
N MET A 66 -4.49 12.22 3.41
CA MET A 66 -4.35 11.93 4.84
C MET A 66 -3.25 12.73 5.55
N TYR A 67 -2.28 13.25 4.82
CA TYR A 67 -1.21 14.09 5.34
C TYR A 67 -1.62 15.54 5.64
N ILE A 68 -2.83 15.97 5.27
CA ILE A 68 -3.34 17.31 5.61
C ILE A 68 -3.80 17.35 7.08
N ASP A 69 -4.33 16.25 7.60
CA ASP A 69 -4.67 16.12 9.01
C ASP A 69 -3.40 15.89 9.84
N GLU A 70 -3.13 16.74 10.82
CA GLU A 70 -1.87 16.71 11.58
C GLU A 70 -1.66 15.40 12.35
N LYS A 71 -2.75 14.81 12.90
CA LYS A 71 -2.68 13.54 13.62
C LYS A 71 -2.31 12.40 12.67
N SER A 72 -2.98 12.35 11.53
CA SER A 72 -2.75 11.36 10.48
C SER A 72 -1.37 11.54 9.83
N LEU A 73 -0.90 12.77 9.64
CA LEU A 73 0.46 13.08 9.19
C LEU A 73 1.52 12.56 10.16
N GLY A 74 1.34 12.78 11.47
CA GLY A 74 2.24 12.27 12.50
C GLY A 74 2.35 10.75 12.45
N LYS A 75 1.21 10.07 12.33
CA LYS A 75 1.16 8.62 12.16
C LYS A 75 1.83 8.18 10.85
N LEU A 76 1.51 8.82 9.72
CA LEU A 76 2.08 8.50 8.41
C LEU A 76 3.60 8.62 8.41
N ARG A 77 4.14 9.69 9.02
CA ARG A 77 5.58 9.88 9.17
C ARG A 77 6.22 8.74 9.96
N ALA A 78 5.62 8.34 11.08
CA ALA A 78 6.13 7.25 11.90
C ALA A 78 6.10 5.90 11.15
N ASP A 79 5.01 5.62 10.44
CA ASP A 79 4.84 4.37 9.68
C ASP A 79 5.82 4.28 8.51
N VAL A 80 5.99 5.37 7.74
CA VAL A 80 6.98 5.44 6.66
C VAL A 80 8.40 5.29 7.19
N GLY A 81 8.72 5.90 8.34
CA GLY A 81 10.01 5.72 9.01
C GLY A 81 10.29 4.26 9.32
N LYS A 82 9.34 3.58 9.98
CA LYS A 82 9.43 2.14 10.28
C LYS A 82 9.54 1.29 9.01
N PHE A 83 8.80 1.63 7.96
CA PHE A 83 8.86 0.93 6.68
C PHE A 83 10.25 1.01 6.07
N ILE A 84 10.86 2.20 6.01
CA ILE A 84 12.20 2.39 5.47
C ILE A 84 13.23 1.61 6.28
N GLU A 85 13.18 1.70 7.62
CA GLU A 85 14.09 0.95 8.49
C GLU A 85 13.97 -0.57 8.27
N ASN A 86 12.74 -1.09 8.20
CA ASN A 86 12.50 -2.52 7.97
C ASN A 86 12.90 -2.96 6.57
N ALA A 87 12.74 -2.11 5.56
CA ALA A 87 13.14 -2.41 4.18
C ALA A 87 14.67 -2.43 4.00
N GLN A 88 15.42 -1.74 4.86
CA GLN A 88 16.88 -1.72 4.84
C GLN A 88 17.53 -2.90 5.58
N ARG A 89 16.79 -3.59 6.46
CA ARG A 89 17.30 -4.75 7.18
C ARG A 89 17.30 -5.97 6.24
N LYS A 90 18.49 -6.57 6.07
CA LYS A 90 18.71 -7.76 5.25
C LYS A 90 18.07 -9.00 5.85
#